data_AF-A0A1B6DMW9-F1
#
_entry.id   AF-A0A1B6DMW9-F1
#
_cell.length_a   1.000
_cell.length_b   1.000
_cell.length_c   1.000
_cell.angle_alpha   90.00
_cell.angle_beta   90.00
_cell.angle_gamma   90.00
#
_symmetry.space_group_name_H-M   'P 1'
#
loop_
_entity.id
_entity.type
_entity.pdbx_description
1 polymer ?
#
loop_
_entity_poly.entity_id
_entity_poly.type
_entity_poly.pdbx_seq_one_letter_code
_entity_poly.pdbx_strand_id
1 'polypeptide(L)'
;MEMKEKNLITKIIEVLMDLKIYQDYERAHQDHYEQMGTMDAKLSIEGREDCQLLKMSAFRDHSFGPERDWELMHRYAFHMIFLEDGTKASVGVICQPSTNSVLEVGFVCTSKGEIYPVEWCDLKLYQHGENGVPPTDHGFIFKAGPKVYEVQVNVEHKAVHYVGWKWEARMVERFVKYRVNGVNGRGISEFHYNCKKGRPVSASKTDPEWFADCVRKYYSSN
;
A
#
# COMPACT_ATOMS: atom_id res chain seq x y z
N MET A 1 34.66 7.32 4.68
CA MET A 1 33.97 6.34 3.81
C MET A 1 32.56 6.85 3.66
N GLU A 2 32.37 7.66 2.62
CA GLU A 2 31.26 8.58 2.47
C GLU A 2 30.17 7.90 1.62
N MET A 3 28.99 7.75 2.20
CA MET A 3 27.88 7.04 1.59
C MET A 3 27.23 7.99 0.58
N LYS A 4 27.51 7.78 -0.71
CA LYS A 4 26.86 8.54 -1.80
C LYS A 4 25.36 8.22 -1.81
N GLU A 5 24.55 9.17 -1.37
CA GLU A 5 23.13 9.23 -1.66
C GLU A 5 22.92 9.10 -3.18
N LYS A 6 22.34 7.98 -3.60
CA LYS A 6 21.94 7.76 -4.98
C LYS A 6 20.41 7.84 -5.06
N ASN A 7 19.96 8.98 -5.57
CA ASN A 7 18.73 9.20 -6.33
C ASN A 7 17.49 8.42 -5.88
N LEU A 8 16.76 9.02 -4.94
CA LEU A 8 15.31 8.83 -4.82
C LEU A 8 14.65 9.39 -6.10
N ILE A 9 13.66 8.68 -6.64
CA ILE A 9 12.98 9.05 -7.88
C ILE A 9 12.22 10.37 -7.70
N THR A 10 12.71 11.45 -8.30
CA THR A 10 11.92 12.68 -8.52
C THR A 10 11.40 12.66 -9.95
N LYS A 11 10.18 12.19 -10.16
CA LYS A 11 9.47 12.39 -11.42
C LYS A 11 8.85 13.78 -11.36
N ILE A 12 9.56 14.79 -11.89
CA ILE A 12 9.07 16.17 -11.95
C ILE A 12 7.91 16.20 -12.94
N ILE A 13 6.71 16.47 -12.45
CA ILE A 13 5.55 16.84 -13.26
C ILE A 13 5.60 18.37 -13.36
N GLU A 14 5.94 18.89 -14.54
CA GLU A 14 5.83 20.33 -14.83
C GLU A 14 4.34 20.67 -15.03
N VAL A 15 3.70 21.18 -13.98
CA VAL A 15 2.36 21.78 -14.04
C VAL A 15 2.48 23.22 -13.57
N LEU A 16 1.79 24.14 -14.25
CA LEU A 16 1.59 25.51 -13.78
C LEU A 16 0.97 25.45 -12.37
N MET A 17 1.77 25.72 -11.34
CA MET A 17 1.31 25.67 -9.97
C MET A 17 0.40 26.85 -9.67
N ASP A 18 -0.91 26.58 -9.63
CA ASP A 18 -1.89 27.45 -8.97
C ASP A 18 -1.71 27.34 -7.43
N LEU A 19 -2.02 28.42 -6.71
CA LEU A 19 -1.96 28.49 -5.24
C LEU A 19 -2.75 27.34 -4.59
N LYS A 20 -3.89 26.97 -5.17
CA LYS A 20 -4.71 25.85 -4.71
C LYS A 20 -3.99 24.52 -4.84
N ILE A 21 -3.29 24.30 -5.96
CA ILE A 21 -2.51 23.08 -6.20
C ILE A 21 -1.39 22.98 -5.17
N TYR A 22 -0.68 24.08 -4.90
CA TYR A 22 0.37 24.11 -3.87
C TYR A 22 -0.16 23.74 -2.47
N GLN A 23 -1.29 24.31 -2.05
CA GLN A 23 -1.93 23.98 -0.77
C GLN A 23 -2.37 22.51 -0.68
N ASP A 24 -2.92 21.97 -1.77
CA ASP A 24 -3.29 20.56 -1.86
C ASP A 24 -2.06 19.64 -1.79
N TYR A 25 -0.91 20.05 -2.36
CA TYR A 25 0.36 19.33 -2.22
C TYR A 25 0.90 19.36 -0.80
N GLU A 26 0.87 20.51 -0.12
CA GLU A 26 1.31 20.61 1.29
C GLU A 26 0.44 19.72 2.19
N ARG A 27 -0.88 19.74 1.99
CA ARG A 27 -1.81 18.88 2.74
C ARG A 27 -1.61 17.40 2.44
N ALA A 28 -1.25 17.06 1.21
CA ALA A 28 -0.98 15.69 0.78
C ALA A 28 0.42 15.19 1.18
N HIS A 29 1.27 16.04 1.74
CA HIS A 29 2.66 15.69 2.04
C HIS A 29 2.74 14.58 3.09
N GLN A 30 3.39 13.48 2.71
CA GLN A 30 3.63 12.31 3.53
C GLN A 30 5.00 11.76 3.17
N ASP A 31 5.78 11.43 4.18
CA ASP A 31 6.96 10.60 4.03
C ASP A 31 6.56 9.12 4.15
N HIS A 32 7.15 8.29 3.29
CA HIS A 32 6.84 6.87 3.22
C HIS A 32 8.12 6.04 3.16
N TYR A 33 8.21 5.04 4.04
CA TYR A 33 9.34 4.11 4.13
C TYR A 33 8.85 2.67 4.01
N GLU A 34 9.48 1.93 3.10
CA GLU A 34 9.21 0.51 2.88
C GLU A 34 10.50 -0.30 3.05
N GLN A 35 10.39 -1.45 3.72
CA GLN A 35 11.51 -2.35 3.95
C GLN A 35 11.11 -3.81 3.79
N MET A 36 11.86 -4.52 2.94
CA MET A 36 11.83 -5.97 2.85
C MET A 36 12.80 -6.59 3.86
N GLY A 37 12.39 -7.67 4.53
CA GLY A 37 13.22 -8.32 5.53
C GLY A 37 12.76 -9.73 5.87
N THR A 38 13.26 -10.18 7.01
CA THR A 38 12.85 -11.44 7.65
C THR A 38 12.48 -11.20 9.11
N MET A 39 11.54 -11.98 9.62
CA MET A 39 11.05 -11.87 10.98
C MET A 39 11.05 -13.24 11.65
N ASP A 40 11.55 -13.24 12.88
CA ASP A 40 11.32 -14.31 13.86
C ASP A 40 10.27 -13.81 14.86
N ALA A 41 9.25 -14.60 15.13
CA ALA A 41 8.17 -14.23 16.04
C ALA A 41 7.66 -15.43 16.85
N LYS A 42 7.16 -15.17 18.05
CA LYS A 42 6.37 -16.13 18.83
C LYS A 42 4.95 -15.58 18.93
N LEU A 43 3.98 -16.33 18.42
CA LEU A 43 2.57 -15.97 18.45
C LEU A 43 1.86 -16.78 19.53
N SER A 44 1.00 -16.09 20.29
CA SER A 44 0.01 -16.71 21.16
C SER A 44 -1.37 -16.34 20.65
N ILE A 45 -2.19 -17.33 20.32
CA ILE A 45 -3.56 -17.13 19.82
C ILE A 45 -4.49 -17.87 20.78
N GLU A 46 -5.41 -17.14 21.42
CA GLU A 46 -6.39 -17.72 22.36
C GLU A 46 -5.74 -18.56 23.48
N GLY A 47 -4.58 -18.13 23.98
CA GLY A 47 -3.84 -18.84 25.03
C GLY A 47 -3.05 -20.06 24.55
N ARG A 48 -3.01 -20.34 23.24
CA ARG A 48 -2.09 -21.33 22.65
C ARG A 48 -0.74 -20.69 22.38
N GLU A 49 0.25 -20.95 23.23
CA GLU A 49 1.59 -20.34 23.20
C GLU A 49 2.63 -21.05 22.31
N ASP A 50 2.20 -21.81 21.31
CA ASP A 50 3.03 -22.79 20.63
C ASP A 50 3.38 -22.47 19.17
N CYS A 51 3.01 -21.30 18.64
CA CYS A 51 3.35 -20.94 17.27
C CYS A 51 4.65 -20.11 17.21
N GLN A 52 5.77 -20.79 16.95
CA GLN A 52 7.03 -20.13 16.64
C GLN A 52 7.18 -19.97 15.12
N LEU A 53 7.36 -18.74 14.68
CA LEU A 53 7.62 -18.36 13.30
C LEU A 53 9.10 -18.01 13.18
N LEU A 54 9.84 -18.73 12.34
CA LEU A 54 11.26 -18.49 12.13
C LEU A 54 11.52 -18.17 10.67
N LYS A 55 12.35 -17.14 10.44
CA LYS A 55 12.82 -16.66 9.14
C LYS A 55 11.69 -16.40 8.15
N MET A 56 10.54 -15.94 8.64
CA MET A 56 9.47 -15.58 7.74
C MET A 56 9.85 -14.36 6.94
N SER A 57 9.50 -14.34 5.65
CA SER A 57 9.59 -13.11 4.88
C SER A 57 8.66 -12.06 5.48
N ALA A 58 9.18 -10.84 5.61
CA ALA A 58 8.48 -9.73 6.23
C ALA A 58 8.60 -8.47 5.37
N PHE A 59 7.57 -7.64 5.45
CA PHE A 59 7.51 -6.31 4.88
C PHE A 59 7.12 -5.33 5.98
N ARG A 60 7.82 -4.21 6.05
CA ARG A 60 7.50 -3.09 6.94
C ARG A 60 7.19 -1.88 6.09
N ASP A 61 5.99 -1.36 6.25
CA ASP A 61 5.52 -0.06 5.77
C ASP A 61 5.50 0.88 6.97
N HIS A 62 5.98 2.11 6.76
CA HIS A 62 5.64 3.21 7.63
C HIS A 62 5.39 4.48 6.85
N SER A 63 4.25 5.12 7.10
CA SER A 63 3.90 6.45 6.59
C SER A 63 3.80 7.44 7.74
N PHE A 64 4.37 8.64 7.58
CA PHE A 64 4.24 9.72 8.55
C PHE A 64 4.17 11.10 7.87
N GLY A 65 3.55 12.06 8.55
CA GLY A 65 3.41 13.43 8.12
C GLY A 65 2.65 14.24 9.17
N PRO A 66 2.44 15.55 8.97
CA PRO A 66 1.74 16.40 9.94
C PRO A 66 0.32 15.90 10.23
N GLU A 67 -0.35 15.42 9.20
CA GLU A 67 -1.71 14.87 9.24
C GLU A 67 -1.88 13.83 8.14
N ARG A 68 -2.63 12.75 8.39
CA ARG A 68 -2.97 11.74 7.37
C ARG A 68 -4.43 11.89 6.98
N ASP A 69 -4.69 12.54 5.84
CA ASP A 69 -6.03 12.67 5.29
C ASP A 69 -6.32 11.55 4.29
N TRP A 70 -7.13 10.57 4.71
CA TRP A 70 -7.56 9.45 3.87
C TRP A 70 -8.54 9.85 2.76
N GLU A 71 -9.16 11.03 2.83
CA GLU A 71 -10.08 11.51 1.78
C GLU A 71 -9.33 11.92 0.50
N LEU A 72 -8.03 12.24 0.60
CA LEU A 72 -7.20 12.62 -0.54
C LEU A 72 -6.97 11.45 -1.51
N MET A 73 -6.86 10.24 -0.98
CA MET A 73 -6.67 9.05 -1.80
C MET A 73 -8.01 8.65 -2.41
N HIS A 74 -8.04 8.58 -3.73
CA HIS A 74 -9.19 8.01 -4.42
C HIS A 74 -9.11 6.48 -4.36
N ARG A 75 -7.94 5.94 -4.66
CA ARG A 75 -7.72 4.51 -4.80
C ARG A 75 -6.24 4.15 -4.87
N TYR A 76 -5.86 2.97 -4.41
CA TYR A 76 -4.58 2.37 -4.76
C TYR A 76 -4.64 0.84 -4.76
N ALA A 77 -3.63 0.23 -5.37
CA ALA A 77 -3.36 -1.19 -5.32
C ALA A 77 -1.87 -1.43 -5.08
N PHE A 78 -1.54 -2.26 -4.09
CA PHE A 78 -0.17 -2.67 -3.77
C PHE A 78 -0.05 -4.18 -3.73
N HIS A 79 1.11 -4.67 -4.16
CA HIS A 79 1.51 -6.06 -4.11
C HIS A 79 2.88 -6.17 -3.43
N MET A 80 2.93 -6.87 -2.30
CA MET A 80 4.16 -7.27 -1.63
C MET A 80 4.39 -8.75 -1.94
N ILE A 81 5.43 -9.04 -2.72
CA ILE A 81 5.70 -10.34 -3.33
C ILE A 81 6.97 -10.92 -2.73
N PHE A 82 6.93 -12.20 -2.33
CA PHE A 82 8.07 -12.96 -1.85
C PHE A 82 8.19 -14.26 -2.67
N LEU A 83 9.26 -14.38 -3.47
CA LEU A 83 9.49 -15.52 -4.36
C LEU A 83 10.40 -16.57 -3.72
N GLU A 84 10.22 -17.82 -4.14
CA GLU A 84 11.00 -18.97 -3.67
C GLU A 84 12.50 -18.87 -3.99
N ASP A 85 12.86 -18.14 -5.05
CA ASP A 85 14.27 -17.89 -5.41
C ASP A 85 14.96 -16.84 -4.51
N GLY A 86 14.23 -16.26 -3.55
CA GLY A 86 14.69 -15.25 -2.61
C GLY A 86 14.43 -13.80 -3.03
N THR A 87 13.97 -13.58 -4.26
CA THR A 87 13.57 -12.26 -4.78
C THR A 87 12.33 -11.76 -4.06
N LYS A 88 12.30 -10.46 -3.75
CA LYS A 88 11.17 -9.78 -3.09
C LYS A 88 10.82 -8.53 -3.86
N ALA A 89 9.55 -8.13 -3.88
CA ALA A 89 9.13 -6.92 -4.56
C ALA A 89 7.98 -6.23 -3.81
N SER A 90 8.02 -4.90 -3.76
CA SER A 90 6.85 -4.06 -3.50
C SER A 90 6.53 -3.37 -4.82
N VAL A 91 5.30 -3.45 -5.29
CA VAL A 91 4.87 -2.76 -6.51
C VAL A 91 3.42 -2.32 -6.37
N GLY A 92 3.15 -1.07 -6.70
CA GLY A 92 1.82 -0.51 -6.55
C GLY A 92 1.53 0.66 -7.49
N VAL A 93 0.25 0.98 -7.57
CA VAL A 93 -0.26 2.13 -8.32
C VAL A 93 -1.24 2.89 -7.45
N ILE A 94 -1.04 4.20 -7.35
CA ILE A 94 -1.81 5.11 -6.50
C ILE A 94 -2.53 6.13 -7.39
N CYS A 95 -3.78 6.41 -7.04
CA CYS A 95 -4.57 7.53 -7.52
C CYS A 95 -4.92 8.43 -6.33
N GLN A 96 -4.26 9.58 -6.29
CA GLN A 96 -4.51 10.66 -5.33
C GLN A 96 -4.77 11.92 -6.16
N PRO A 97 -6.03 12.21 -6.56
CA PRO A 97 -6.33 13.19 -7.59
C PRO A 97 -5.77 14.60 -7.35
N SER A 98 -5.52 14.98 -6.09
CA SER A 98 -4.87 16.25 -5.74
C SER A 98 -3.42 16.36 -6.19
N THR A 99 -2.69 15.24 -6.32
CA THR A 99 -1.27 15.22 -6.70
C THR A 99 -1.02 14.41 -7.97
N ASN A 100 -1.57 13.20 -8.06
CA ASN A 100 -1.30 12.26 -9.15
C ASN A 100 -2.53 11.42 -9.48
N SER A 101 -3.00 11.48 -10.72
CA SER A 101 -4.04 10.57 -11.21
C SER A 101 -3.54 9.13 -11.32
N VAL A 102 -2.25 8.95 -11.62
CA VAL A 102 -1.56 7.66 -11.64
C VAL A 102 -0.12 7.87 -11.16
N LEU A 103 0.23 7.21 -10.06
CA LEU A 103 1.58 7.16 -9.54
C LEU A 103 1.99 5.69 -9.41
N GLU A 104 2.95 5.26 -10.22
CA GLU A 104 3.54 3.92 -10.20
C GLU A 104 4.73 3.93 -9.24
N VAL A 105 4.74 3.01 -8.28
CA VAL A 105 5.74 2.96 -7.20
C VAL A 105 6.17 1.55 -6.91
N GLY A 106 7.36 1.42 -6.30
CA GLY A 106 7.85 0.14 -5.80
C GLY A 106 9.33 -0.09 -6.09
N PHE A 107 9.79 -1.29 -5.70
CA PHE A 107 11.15 -1.76 -5.91
C PHE A 107 11.21 -3.29 -5.86
N VAL A 108 12.30 -3.84 -6.38
CA VAL A 108 12.66 -5.26 -6.30
C VAL A 108 13.96 -5.41 -5.53
N CYS A 109 13.97 -6.28 -4.53
CA CYS A 109 15.18 -6.81 -3.91
C CYS A 109 15.49 -8.17 -4.54
N THR A 110 16.61 -8.30 -5.25
CA THR A 110 17.05 -9.58 -5.82
C THR A 110 17.51 -10.53 -4.72
N SER A 111 17.60 -11.82 -5.03
CA SER A 111 18.19 -12.82 -4.12
C SER A 111 19.67 -12.57 -3.79
N LYS A 112 20.35 -11.72 -4.57
CA LYS A 112 21.72 -11.26 -4.32
C LYS A 112 21.79 -10.01 -3.43
N GLY A 113 20.65 -9.45 -3.04
CA GLY A 113 20.56 -8.23 -2.23
C GLY A 113 20.63 -6.92 -3.02
N GLU A 114 20.58 -6.98 -4.35
CA GLU A 114 20.51 -5.77 -5.19
C GLU A 114 19.11 -5.19 -5.14
N ILE A 115 18.99 -3.85 -5.09
CA ILE A 115 17.71 -3.16 -5.06
C ILE A 115 17.54 -2.36 -6.35
N TYR A 116 16.43 -2.58 -7.05
CA TYR A 116 16.06 -1.85 -8.26
C TYR A 116 14.70 -1.18 -8.07
N PRO A 117 14.57 0.13 -8.31
CA PRO A 117 13.25 0.76 -8.31
C PRO A 117 12.41 0.29 -9.50
N VAL A 118 11.10 0.36 -9.34
CA VAL A 118 10.16 0.17 -10.46
C VAL A 118 10.30 1.34 -11.44
N GLU A 119 10.52 1.02 -12.71
CA GLU A 119 10.65 1.97 -13.82
C GLU A 119 9.29 2.25 -14.47
N TRP A 120 8.47 1.21 -14.62
CA TRP A 120 7.08 1.30 -15.08
C TRP A 120 6.28 0.07 -14.62
N CYS A 121 4.96 0.23 -14.53
CA CYS A 121 4.01 -0.82 -14.15
C CYS A 121 2.74 -0.76 -15.01
N ASP A 122 2.28 -1.88 -15.55
CA ASP A 122 1.04 -1.92 -16.33
C ASP A 122 -0.20 -2.28 -15.50
N LEU A 123 -0.08 -2.42 -14.17
CA LEU A 123 -1.22 -2.62 -13.27
C LEU A 123 -2.16 -1.40 -13.31
N LYS A 124 -3.19 -1.44 -14.15
CA LYS A 124 -4.11 -0.31 -14.30
C LYS A 124 -5.29 -0.42 -13.35
N LEU A 125 -5.47 0.59 -12.50
CA LEU A 125 -6.55 0.64 -11.51
C LEU A 125 -7.94 0.49 -12.15
N TYR A 126 -8.20 1.19 -13.26
CA TYR A 126 -9.50 1.13 -13.94
C TYR A 126 -9.85 -0.27 -14.48
N GLN A 127 -8.85 -1.10 -14.78
CA GLN A 127 -9.05 -2.50 -15.20
C GLN A 127 -9.25 -3.41 -13.98
N HIS A 128 -8.51 -3.15 -12.91
CA HIS A 128 -8.42 -4.04 -11.76
C HIS A 128 -9.28 -3.50 -10.62
N GLY A 129 -10.60 -3.73 -10.66
CA GLY A 129 -11.49 -3.56 -9.50
C GLY A 129 -12.12 -2.18 -9.33
N GLU A 130 -12.28 -1.41 -10.41
CA GLU A 130 -12.88 -0.07 -10.40
C GLU A 130 -14.25 0.00 -9.71
N ASN A 131 -15.02 -1.10 -9.77
CA ASN A 131 -16.31 -1.25 -9.13
C ASN A 131 -16.26 -1.42 -7.59
N GLY A 132 -15.10 -1.24 -6.95
CA GLY A 132 -14.95 -1.46 -5.50
C GLY A 132 -14.61 -2.90 -5.12
N VAL A 133 -14.46 -3.80 -6.09
CA VAL A 133 -14.22 -5.24 -5.87
C VAL A 133 -12.98 -5.66 -6.65
N PRO A 134 -11.83 -5.87 -5.98
CA PRO A 134 -10.61 -6.22 -6.70
C PRO A 134 -10.67 -7.67 -7.22
N PRO A 135 -10.11 -7.96 -8.40
CA PRO A 135 -10.11 -9.30 -8.97
C PRO A 135 -9.30 -10.27 -8.12
N THR A 136 -9.74 -11.53 -8.07
CA THR A 136 -9.06 -12.60 -7.33
C THR A 136 -8.07 -13.39 -8.18
N ASP A 137 -8.21 -13.32 -9.50
CA ASP A 137 -7.33 -13.93 -10.49
C ASP A 137 -7.04 -12.89 -11.58
N HIS A 138 -5.78 -12.47 -11.70
CA HIS A 138 -5.33 -11.46 -12.65
C HIS A 138 -3.81 -11.51 -12.83
N GLY A 139 -3.29 -10.73 -13.76
CA GLY A 139 -1.86 -10.56 -13.96
C GLY A 139 -1.52 -9.17 -14.45
N PHE A 140 -0.25 -8.82 -14.31
CA PHE A 140 0.33 -7.55 -14.75
C PHE A 140 1.84 -7.72 -14.95
N ILE A 141 2.45 -6.81 -15.69
CA ILE A 141 3.89 -6.70 -15.92
C ILE A 141 4.44 -5.40 -15.36
N PHE A 142 5.67 -5.45 -14.87
CA PHE A 142 6.41 -4.26 -14.49
C PHE A 142 7.91 -4.42 -14.79
N LYS A 143 8.60 -3.29 -14.89
CA LYS A 143 10.05 -3.24 -15.12
C LYS A 143 10.77 -2.74 -13.88
N ALA A 144 11.86 -3.42 -13.51
CA ALA A 144 12.81 -2.92 -12.53
C ALA A 144 14.21 -3.45 -12.87
N GLY A 145 15.15 -2.53 -13.10
CA GLY A 145 16.54 -2.87 -13.39
C GLY A 145 16.67 -3.68 -14.69
N PRO A 146 17.43 -4.79 -14.73
CA PRO A 146 17.66 -5.51 -15.98
C PRO A 146 16.47 -6.37 -16.44
N LYS A 147 15.43 -6.56 -15.62
CA LYS A 147 14.35 -7.53 -15.88
C LYS A 147 12.97 -6.88 -16.03
N VAL A 148 12.13 -7.51 -16.83
CA VAL A 148 10.67 -7.34 -16.82
C VAL A 148 10.09 -8.52 -16.01
N TYR A 149 9.10 -8.24 -15.18
CA TYR A 149 8.49 -9.22 -14.28
C TYR A 149 7.03 -9.41 -14.70
N GLU A 150 6.70 -10.61 -15.18
CA GLU A 150 5.35 -11.07 -15.48
C GLU A 150 4.74 -11.69 -14.24
N VAL A 151 3.77 -11.01 -13.64
CA VAL A 151 3.14 -11.38 -12.37
C VAL A 151 1.79 -12.03 -12.64
N GLN A 152 1.59 -13.23 -12.09
CA GLN A 152 0.30 -13.90 -11.98
C GLN A 152 -0.13 -13.87 -10.52
N VAL A 153 -1.40 -13.54 -10.29
CA VAL A 153 -1.95 -13.27 -8.96
C VAL A 153 -3.16 -14.18 -8.71
N ASN A 154 -3.10 -14.99 -7.66
CA ASN A 154 -4.23 -15.81 -7.21
C ASN A 154 -4.50 -15.59 -5.72
N VAL A 155 -5.66 -15.01 -5.39
CA VAL A 155 -6.02 -14.64 -4.01
C VAL A 155 -6.59 -15.86 -3.27
N GLU A 156 -6.00 -16.19 -2.12
CA GLU A 156 -6.44 -17.31 -1.27
C GLU A 156 -7.42 -16.87 -0.18
N HIS A 157 -7.10 -15.76 0.49
CA HIS A 157 -7.88 -15.21 1.58
C HIS A 157 -7.95 -13.69 1.47
N LYS A 158 -9.03 -13.10 1.99
CA LYS A 158 -9.16 -11.64 2.07
C LYS A 158 -9.87 -11.22 3.34
N ALA A 159 -9.48 -10.06 3.84
CA ALA A 159 -10.18 -9.34 4.89
C ALA A 159 -10.55 -7.94 4.36
N VAL A 160 -11.65 -7.40 4.87
CA VAL A 160 -12.05 -6.02 4.60
C VAL A 160 -12.09 -5.30 5.92
N HIS A 161 -11.42 -4.16 6.00
CA HIS A 161 -11.45 -3.29 7.16
C HIS A 161 -11.52 -1.82 6.72
N TYR A 162 -11.75 -0.93 7.67
CA TYR A 162 -11.87 0.50 7.41
C TYR A 162 -10.85 1.27 8.25
N VAL A 163 -10.25 2.28 7.64
CA VAL A 163 -9.24 3.16 8.24
C VAL A 163 -9.74 4.60 8.16
N GLY A 164 -9.27 5.44 9.08
CA GLY A 164 -9.75 6.81 9.26
C GLY A 164 -10.91 6.89 10.25
N TRP A 165 -11.08 8.05 10.86
CA TRP A 165 -12.00 8.21 11.99
C TRP A 165 -13.47 8.16 11.56
N LYS A 166 -13.77 8.55 10.32
CA LYS A 166 -15.08 8.34 9.69
C LYS A 166 -15.07 7.17 8.71
N TRP A 167 -14.10 6.25 8.76
CA TRP A 167 -14.02 5.09 7.86
C TRP A 167 -13.96 5.50 6.38
N GLU A 168 -13.18 6.53 6.08
CA GLU A 168 -13.00 7.11 4.74
C GLU A 168 -12.18 6.19 3.83
N ALA A 169 -11.36 5.31 4.40
CA ALA A 169 -10.58 4.34 3.65
C ALA A 169 -11.17 2.94 3.85
N ARG A 170 -11.64 2.30 2.77
CA ARG A 170 -11.96 0.87 2.78
C ARG A 170 -10.80 0.08 2.21
N MET A 171 -10.18 -0.75 3.04
CA MET A 171 -9.08 -1.62 2.65
C MET A 171 -9.56 -3.02 2.37
N VAL A 172 -9.04 -3.62 1.30
CA VAL A 172 -9.18 -5.05 1.01
C VAL A 172 -7.77 -5.64 1.06
N GLU A 173 -7.42 -6.22 2.20
CA GLU A 173 -6.16 -6.92 2.41
C GLU A 173 -6.30 -8.38 2.01
N ARG A 174 -5.30 -8.92 1.32
CA ARG A 174 -5.41 -10.23 0.67
C ARG A 174 -4.12 -11.03 0.81
N PHE A 175 -4.26 -12.30 1.18
CA PHE A 175 -3.18 -13.29 1.08
C PHE A 175 -3.20 -13.90 -0.31
N VAL A 176 -2.02 -13.97 -0.93
CA VAL A 176 -1.89 -14.22 -2.36
C VAL A 176 -0.83 -15.25 -2.67
N LYS A 177 -1.15 -16.17 -3.58
CA LYS A 177 -0.19 -16.97 -4.35
C LYS A 177 0.23 -16.19 -5.58
N TYR A 178 1.53 -16.03 -5.75
CA TYR A 178 2.13 -15.39 -6.91
C TYR A 178 2.86 -16.41 -7.78
N ARG A 179 2.91 -16.14 -9.08
CA ARG A 179 3.90 -16.73 -9.98
C ARG A 179 4.50 -15.62 -10.82
N VAL A 180 5.80 -15.40 -10.69
CA VAL A 180 6.51 -14.30 -11.35
C VAL A 180 7.60 -14.85 -12.24
N ASN A 181 7.52 -14.62 -13.55
CA ASN A 181 8.45 -15.20 -14.54
C ASN A 181 8.64 -16.72 -14.36
N GLY A 182 7.55 -17.42 -14.02
CA GLY A 182 7.55 -18.86 -13.76
C GLY A 182 7.95 -19.27 -12.33
N VAL A 183 8.53 -18.38 -11.51
CA VAL A 183 8.92 -18.65 -10.11
C VAL A 183 7.72 -18.49 -9.19
N ASN A 184 7.47 -19.49 -8.34
CA ASN A 184 6.37 -19.41 -7.38
C ASN A 184 6.72 -18.47 -6.21
N GLY A 185 5.69 -17.93 -5.59
CA GLY A 185 5.83 -17.09 -4.42
C GLY A 185 4.52 -16.91 -3.68
N ARG A 186 4.61 -16.22 -2.56
CA ARG A 186 3.49 -15.80 -1.75
C ARG A 186 3.65 -14.36 -1.33
N GLY A 187 2.57 -13.76 -0.86
CA GLY A 187 2.66 -12.46 -0.24
C GLY A 187 1.29 -11.86 0.02
N ILE A 188 1.28 -10.54 0.04
CA ILE A 188 0.11 -9.74 0.39
C ILE A 188 -0.22 -8.85 -0.81
N SER A 189 -1.50 -8.52 -0.96
CA SER A 189 -1.88 -7.35 -1.72
C SER A 189 -2.94 -6.56 -0.98
N GLU A 190 -2.89 -5.25 -1.13
CA GLU A 190 -3.81 -4.32 -0.50
C GLU A 190 -4.46 -3.47 -1.58
N PHE A 191 -5.79 -3.41 -1.55
CA PHE A 191 -6.57 -2.55 -2.42
C PHE A 191 -7.37 -1.57 -1.58
N HIS A 192 -7.08 -0.30 -1.73
CA HIS A 192 -7.77 0.79 -1.06
C HIS A 192 -8.84 1.38 -1.97
N TYR A 193 -9.96 1.76 -1.36
CA TYR A 193 -11.03 2.53 -1.98
C TYR A 193 -11.47 3.64 -1.05
N ASN A 194 -11.60 4.84 -1.60
CA ASN A 194 -12.26 5.94 -0.91
C ASN A 194 -13.73 5.57 -0.59
N CYS A 195 -14.13 5.73 0.66
CA CYS A 195 -15.41 5.32 1.22
C CYS A 195 -16.22 6.54 1.65
N LYS A 196 -16.87 7.18 0.68
CA LYS A 196 -17.73 8.37 0.90
C LYS A 196 -18.96 8.11 1.78
N LYS A 197 -19.37 6.85 1.95
CA LYS A 197 -20.47 6.50 2.86
C LYS A 197 -20.08 6.73 4.32
N GLY A 198 -18.79 6.66 4.61
CA GLY A 198 -18.22 6.80 5.94
C GLY A 198 -18.74 5.78 6.95
N ARG A 199 -18.51 6.09 8.22
CA ARG A 199 -18.83 5.25 9.36
C ARG A 199 -20.34 5.26 9.65
N PRO A 200 -21.01 4.10 9.71
CA PRO A 200 -22.45 4.06 9.94
C PRO A 200 -22.81 4.55 11.36
N VAL A 201 -23.94 5.25 11.49
CA VAL A 201 -24.44 5.77 12.78
C VAL A 201 -24.58 4.67 13.85
N SER A 202 -24.89 3.44 13.45
CA SER A 202 -24.95 2.31 14.38
C SER A 202 -23.61 2.02 15.06
N ALA A 203 -22.49 2.26 14.37
CA ALA A 203 -21.17 2.02 14.91
C ALA A 203 -20.72 3.09 15.91
N SER A 204 -21.29 4.31 15.86
CA SER A 204 -20.94 5.40 16.79
C SER A 204 -21.74 5.40 18.08
N LYS A 205 -22.83 4.63 18.16
CA LYS A 205 -23.69 4.56 19.36
C LYS A 205 -22.97 4.07 20.61
N THR A 206 -21.94 3.26 20.44
CA THR A 206 -21.14 2.69 21.52
C THR A 206 -19.77 3.34 21.61
N ASP A 207 -19.56 4.47 20.93
CA ASP A 207 -18.30 5.18 21.03
C ASP A 207 -18.12 5.70 22.46
N PRO A 208 -16.93 5.52 23.04
CA PRO A 208 -16.63 6.21 24.27
C PRO A 208 -16.63 7.72 24.02
N GLU A 209 -17.06 8.50 25.01
CA GLU A 209 -17.26 9.96 24.89
C GLU A 209 -16.00 10.68 24.38
N TRP A 210 -14.81 10.27 24.86
CA TRP A 210 -13.53 10.82 24.42
C TRP A 210 -13.31 10.68 22.91
N PHE A 211 -13.75 9.57 22.31
CA PHE A 211 -13.59 9.33 20.88
C PHE A 211 -14.54 10.21 20.09
N ALA A 212 -15.80 10.31 20.55
CA ALA A 212 -16.77 11.21 19.93
C ALA A 212 -16.32 12.68 19.97
N ASP A 213 -15.69 13.12 21.06
CA ASP A 213 -15.07 14.44 21.18
C ASP A 213 -13.91 14.64 20.22
N CYS A 214 -13.01 13.66 20.13
CA CYS A 214 -11.92 13.63 19.18
C CYS A 214 -12.47 13.84 17.75
N VAL A 215 -13.42 13.01 17.30
CA VAL A 215 -14.05 13.13 15.98
C VAL A 215 -14.66 14.51 15.79
N ARG A 216 -15.45 15.01 16.75
CA ARG A 216 -16.04 16.35 16.65
C ARG A 216 -14.97 17.41 16.42
N LYS A 217 -13.94 17.47 17.27
CA LYS A 217 -12.88 18.50 17.18
C LYS A 217 -12.13 18.44 15.86
N TYR A 218 -11.75 17.24 15.43
CA TYR A 218 -10.98 17.03 14.21
C TYR A 218 -11.72 17.51 12.96
N TYR A 219 -13.04 17.28 12.89
CA TYR A 219 -13.85 17.66 11.71
C TYR A 219 -14.69 18.94 11.86
N SER A 220 -14.64 19.63 13.00
CA SER A 220 -15.24 20.97 13.15
C SER A 220 -14.24 22.10 12.95
N SER A 221 -12.96 21.76 12.78
CA SER A 221 -11.86 22.71 12.57
C SER A 221 -11.45 22.87 11.09
N ASN A 222 -12.12 22.14 10.18
CA ASN A 222 -11.97 22.20 8.72
C ASN A 222 -13.27 22.73 8.09
#